data_AF-A0A2V6J1I2-F1
#
_entry.id   AF-A0A2V6J1I2-F1
#
_cell.length_a   1.000
_cell.length_b   1.000
_cell.length_c   1.000
_cell.angle_alpha   90.00
_cell.angle_beta   90.00
_cell.angle_gamma   90.00
#
_symmetry.space_group_name_H-M   'P 1'
#
loop_
_entity.id
_entity.type
_entity.pdbx_description
1 polymer ?
#
loop_
_entity_poly.entity_id
_entity_poly.type
_entity_poly.pdbx_seq_one_letter_code
_entity_poly.pdbx_strand_id
1 'polypeptide(L)'
;MKASAENHGWDVLAEAIVPDDKKRIQETIRSFSAQGCGLILTTGGTGVAERDVTPEAIREIMRVEIPGFGEVMRAQSMKITPNAILSRSLAAIVDSSLVIALPGKPSGAVECLGFVEGAIPHSVALAQRKPTSC
;
A
#
# COMPACT_ATOMS: atom_id res chain seq x y z
N MET A 1 1.00 -11.23 -5.28
CA MET A 1 1.31 -9.83 -5.69
C MET A 1 2.02 -9.77 -7.03
N LYS A 2 3.11 -10.53 -7.28
CA LYS A 2 3.76 -10.56 -8.61
C LYS A 2 2.81 -10.80 -9.79
N ALA A 3 2.03 -11.87 -9.76
CA ALA A 3 1.02 -12.14 -10.80
C ALA A 3 -0.01 -11.00 -10.95
N SER A 4 -0.34 -10.30 -9.86
CA SER A 4 -1.24 -9.14 -9.92
C SER A 4 -0.56 -7.95 -10.59
N ALA A 5 0.72 -7.69 -10.32
CA ALA A 5 1.50 -6.66 -11.01
C ALA A 5 1.62 -6.96 -12.51
N GLU A 6 1.90 -8.21 -12.88
CA GLU A 6 1.97 -8.66 -14.28
C GLU A 6 0.64 -8.42 -15.01
N ASN A 7 -0.49 -8.75 -14.38
CA ASN A 7 -1.83 -8.52 -14.96
C ASN A 7 -2.13 -7.03 -15.20
N HIS A 8 -1.50 -6.13 -14.44
CA HIS A 8 -1.63 -4.68 -14.60
C HIS A 8 -0.58 -4.08 -15.54
N GLY A 9 0.35 -4.88 -16.07
CA GLY A 9 1.49 -4.40 -16.85
C GLY A 9 2.47 -3.56 -16.03
N TRP A 10 2.59 -3.82 -14.73
CA TRP A 10 3.55 -3.14 -13.85
C TRP A 10 4.85 -3.93 -13.75
N ASP A 11 5.98 -3.23 -13.88
CA ASP A 11 7.30 -3.82 -13.67
C ASP A 11 7.62 -3.96 -12.18
N VAL A 12 8.01 -5.17 -11.77
CA VAL A 12 8.47 -5.44 -10.39
C VAL A 12 9.96 -5.15 -10.30
N LEU A 13 10.31 -3.95 -9.80
CA LEU A 13 11.70 -3.50 -9.69
C LEU A 13 12.43 -4.06 -8.46
N ALA A 14 11.71 -4.27 -7.36
CA ALA A 14 12.27 -4.74 -6.09
C ALA A 14 11.25 -5.55 -5.28
N GLU A 15 11.75 -6.45 -4.45
CA GLU A 15 10.98 -7.26 -3.51
C GLU A 15 11.81 -7.54 -2.25
N ALA A 16 11.16 -7.56 -1.10
CA ALA A 16 11.78 -7.93 0.16
C ALA A 16 10.74 -8.56 1.10
N ILE A 17 11.20 -9.50 1.93
CA ILE A 17 10.48 -9.98 3.10
C ILE A 17 11.09 -9.29 4.31
N VAL A 18 10.24 -8.65 5.11
CA VAL A 18 10.64 -7.80 6.23
C VAL A 18 9.93 -8.30 7.49
N PRO A 19 10.60 -8.36 8.66
CA PRO A 19 9.93 -8.66 9.91
C PRO A 19 8.90 -7.58 10.29
N ASP A 20 8.01 -7.91 11.23
CA ASP A 20 7.05 -6.98 11.85
C ASP A 20 7.78 -5.96 12.77
N ASP A 21 8.68 -5.16 12.19
CA ASP A 21 9.49 -4.14 12.85
C ASP A 21 9.37 -2.82 12.10
N LYS A 22 8.95 -1.76 12.80
CA LYS A 22 8.68 -0.45 12.17
C LYS A 22 9.89 0.10 11.43
N LYS A 23 11.08 0.02 12.03
CA LYS A 23 12.30 0.59 11.45
C LYS A 23 12.68 -0.16 10.17
N ARG A 24 12.60 -1.49 10.18
CA ARG A 24 12.86 -2.31 8.99
C ARG A 24 11.87 -2.02 7.87
N ILE A 25 10.58 -1.92 8.19
CA ILE A 25 9.55 -1.56 7.20
C ILE A 25 9.85 -0.19 6.57
N GLN A 26 10.19 0.81 7.39
CA GLN A 26 10.52 2.15 6.94
C GLN A 26 11.76 2.19 6.04
N GLU A 27 12.84 1.52 6.46
CA GLU A 27 14.10 1.40 5.70
C GLU A 27 13.84 0.77 4.33
N THR A 28 13.05 -0.31 4.26
CA THR A 28 12.69 -0.97 3.01
C THR A 28 11.85 -0.07 2.10
N ILE A 29 10.82 0.61 2.64
CA ILE A 29 9.98 1.52 1.84
C ILE A 29 10.83 2.64 1.22
N ARG A 30 11.70 3.28 2.00
CA ARG A 30 12.58 4.34 1.50
C ARG A 30 13.60 3.82 0.49
N SER A 31 14.17 2.64 0.74
CA SER A 31 15.09 1.99 -0.20
C SER A 31 14.41 1.71 -1.55
N PHE A 32 13.16 1.24 -1.54
CA PHE A 32 12.40 0.99 -2.77
C PHE A 32 12.05 2.28 -3.49
N SER A 33 11.67 3.33 -2.76
CA SER A 33 11.44 4.65 -3.35
C SER A 33 12.70 5.18 -4.04
N ALA A 34 13.87 5.07 -3.39
CA ALA A 34 15.16 5.48 -3.94
C ALA A 34 15.59 4.65 -5.17
N GLN A 35 15.12 3.40 -5.29
CA GLN A 35 15.31 2.56 -6.48
C GLN A 35 14.36 2.90 -7.64
N GLY A 36 13.48 3.89 -7.47
CA GLY A 36 12.56 4.35 -8.51
C GLY A 36 11.19 3.65 -8.51
N CYS A 37 10.86 2.87 -7.47
CA CYS A 37 9.54 2.27 -7.34
C CYS A 37 8.47 3.35 -7.15
N GLY A 38 7.70 3.66 -8.20
CA GLY A 38 6.59 4.63 -8.10
C GLY A 38 5.41 4.15 -7.27
N LEU A 39 5.23 2.82 -7.19
CA LEU A 39 4.23 2.14 -6.37
C LEU A 39 4.95 1.14 -5.46
N ILE A 40 4.59 1.14 -4.18
CA ILE A 40 5.08 0.19 -3.17
C ILE A 40 3.86 -0.45 -2.51
N LEU A 41 3.76 -1.77 -2.60
CA LEU A 41 2.69 -2.55 -1.99
C LEU A 41 3.25 -3.32 -0.80
N THR A 42 2.70 -3.12 0.39
CA THR A 42 3.01 -3.95 1.56
C THR A 42 1.85 -4.90 1.81
N THR A 43 2.13 -6.13 2.24
CA THR A 43 1.08 -7.09 2.62
C THR A 43 1.32 -7.58 4.04
N GLY A 44 0.32 -7.39 4.91
CA GLY A 44 0.38 -7.82 6.31
C GLY A 44 0.74 -6.70 7.28
N GLY A 45 0.65 -7.02 8.58
CA GLY A 45 0.89 -6.07 9.66
C GLY A 45 -0.18 -4.97 9.80
N THR A 46 -1.37 -5.16 9.22
CA THR A 46 -2.49 -4.18 9.21
C THR A 46 -3.66 -4.56 10.12
N GLY A 47 -3.55 -5.66 10.88
CA GLY A 47 -4.55 -6.09 11.84
C GLY A 47 -4.50 -5.31 13.16
N VAL A 48 -5.04 -5.87 14.24
CA VAL A 48 -5.09 -5.23 15.57
C VAL A 48 -4.14 -5.87 16.58
N ALA A 49 -3.32 -6.85 16.18
CA ALA A 49 -2.35 -7.44 17.08
C ALA A 49 -1.21 -6.46 17.39
N GLU A 50 -0.55 -6.60 18.54
CA GLU A 50 0.56 -5.71 18.94
C GLU A 50 1.72 -5.67 17.93
N ARG A 51 1.93 -6.78 17.21
CA ARG A 51 2.94 -6.88 16.15
C ARG A 51 2.50 -6.24 14.83
N ASP A 52 1.22 -5.96 14.65
CA ASP A 52 0.72 -5.36 13.42
C ASP A 52 1.13 -3.87 13.41
N VAL A 53 2.29 -3.55 12.84
CA VAL A 53 2.88 -2.21 12.93
C VAL A 53 3.05 -1.50 11.59
N THR A 54 2.58 -2.10 10.49
CA THR A 54 2.75 -1.56 9.13
C THR A 54 2.11 -0.17 8.97
N PRO A 55 0.86 0.09 9.42
CA PRO A 55 0.26 1.42 9.34
C PRO A 55 1.06 2.48 10.10
N GLU A 56 1.54 2.18 11.30
CA GLU A 56 2.36 3.07 12.12
C GLU A 56 3.69 3.37 11.43
N ALA A 57 4.34 2.33 10.90
CA ALA A 57 5.60 2.46 10.18
C ALA A 57 5.47 3.43 9.00
N ILE A 58 4.38 3.34 8.23
CA ILE A 58 4.12 4.25 7.10
C ILE A 58 3.79 5.66 7.57
N ARG A 59 2.91 5.81 8.59
CA ARG A 59 2.51 7.14 9.09
C ARG A 59 3.67 7.95 9.65
N GLU A 60 4.66 7.30 10.23
CA GLU A 60 5.86 7.97 10.76
C GLU A 60 6.77 8.54 9.66
N ILE A 61 6.69 8.04 8.41
CA ILE A 61 7.57 8.48 7.30
C ILE A 61 6.85 9.10 6.12
N MET A 62 5.51 9.10 6.11
CA MET A 62 4.73 9.65 5.01
C MET A 62 4.79 11.17 4.94
N ARG A 63 4.66 11.70 3.73
CA ARG A 63 4.41 13.11 3.46
C ARG A 63 2.93 13.45 3.53
N VAL A 64 2.06 12.58 3.02
CA VAL A 64 0.60 12.77 3.01
C VAL A 64 -0.11 11.43 3.07
N GLU A 65 -1.08 11.28 3.98
CA GLU A 65 -2.01 10.15 4.00
C GLU A 65 -3.11 10.38 2.97
N ILE A 66 -3.56 9.32 2.31
CA ILE A 66 -4.69 9.35 1.36
C ILE A 66 -5.79 8.46 1.96
N PRO A 67 -6.59 8.98 2.91
CA PRO A 67 -7.54 8.16 3.69
C PRO A 67 -8.58 7.45 2.82
N GLY A 68 -8.94 8.03 1.67
CA GLY A 68 -9.88 7.46 0.71
C GLY A 68 -9.52 6.04 0.23
N PHE A 69 -8.24 5.69 0.14
CA PHE A 69 -7.83 4.30 -0.16
C PHE A 69 -8.25 3.34 0.94
N GLY A 70 -7.96 3.69 2.21
CA GLY A 70 -8.34 2.88 3.36
C GLY A 70 -9.86 2.75 3.51
N GLU A 71 -10.59 3.85 3.28
CA GLU A 71 -12.04 3.90 3.30
C GLU A 71 -12.65 2.97 2.26
N VAL A 72 -12.23 3.07 0.99
CA VAL A 72 -12.75 2.24 -0.10
C VAL A 72 -12.41 0.77 0.11
N MET A 73 -11.16 0.45 0.48
CA MET A 73 -10.76 -0.94 0.76
C MET A 73 -11.65 -1.55 1.84
N ARG A 74 -11.83 -0.88 2.99
CA ARG A 74 -12.71 -1.38 4.06
C ARG A 74 -14.17 -1.46 3.61
N ALA A 75 -14.69 -0.45 2.92
CA ALA A 75 -16.08 -0.40 2.48
C ALA A 75 -16.43 -1.55 1.54
N GLN A 76 -15.55 -1.88 0.59
CA GLN A 76 -15.76 -3.01 -0.32
C GLN A 76 -15.55 -4.35 0.40
N SER A 77 -14.51 -4.48 1.23
CA SER A 77 -14.29 -5.70 2.01
C SER A 77 -15.40 -6.01 3.01
N MET A 78 -16.09 -5.00 3.57
CA MET A 78 -17.25 -5.21 4.45
C MET A 78 -18.43 -5.90 3.77
N LYS A 79 -18.55 -5.80 2.44
CA LYS A 79 -19.54 -6.55 1.66
C LYS A 79 -19.25 -8.05 1.60
N ILE A 80 -18.00 -8.44 1.87
CA ILE A 80 -17.51 -9.83 1.83
C ILE A 80 -17.43 -10.40 3.25
N THR A 81 -16.94 -9.62 4.22
CA THR A 81 -16.81 -10.05 5.61
C THR A 81 -17.01 -8.91 6.60
N PRO A 82 -17.79 -9.11 7.68
CA PRO A 82 -18.00 -8.06 8.70
C PRO A 82 -16.70 -7.68 9.43
N ASN A 83 -15.71 -8.58 9.48
CA ASN A 83 -14.45 -8.34 10.16
C ASN A 83 -13.53 -7.34 9.43
N ALA A 84 -13.90 -6.90 8.21
CA ALA A 84 -13.13 -5.93 7.45
C ALA A 84 -12.95 -4.59 8.17
N ILE A 85 -13.85 -4.25 9.12
CA ILE A 85 -13.73 -3.06 9.97
C ILE A 85 -12.44 -3.01 10.79
N LEU A 86 -11.83 -4.16 11.08
CA LEU A 86 -10.62 -4.26 11.91
C LEU A 86 -9.35 -3.90 11.12
N SER A 87 -9.43 -3.82 9.79
CA SER A 87 -8.27 -3.53 8.96
C SER A 87 -7.85 -2.07 9.10
N ARG A 88 -6.58 -1.86 9.43
CA ARG A 88 -5.93 -0.55 9.43
C ARG A 88 -5.20 -0.26 8.12
N SER A 89 -5.57 -0.94 7.03
CA SER A 89 -5.11 -0.63 5.67
C SER A 89 -5.29 0.85 5.33
N LEU A 90 -4.27 1.39 4.65
CA LEU A 90 -4.18 2.80 4.25
C LEU A 90 -3.35 2.93 2.98
N ALA A 91 -3.39 4.10 2.36
CA ALA A 91 -2.38 4.52 1.39
C ALA A 91 -1.82 5.88 1.79
N ALA A 92 -0.57 6.11 1.43
CA ALA A 92 0.13 7.37 1.70
C ALA A 92 1.22 7.60 0.66
N ILE A 93 1.64 8.86 0.50
CA ILE A 93 2.83 9.17 -0.29
C ILE A 93 4.03 9.20 0.64
N VAL A 94 5.03 8.38 0.35
CA VAL A 94 6.36 8.40 0.98
C VAL A 94 7.34 8.79 -0.10
N ASP A 95 8.13 9.85 0.13
CA ASP A 95 9.03 10.43 -0.86
C ASP A 95 8.32 10.69 -2.21
N SER A 96 8.73 10.00 -3.28
CA SER A 96 8.12 10.07 -4.62
C SER A 96 7.25 8.85 -4.97
N SER A 97 6.83 8.07 -3.98
CA SER A 97 6.15 6.79 -4.17
C SER A 97 4.78 6.77 -3.51
N LEU A 98 3.80 6.18 -4.19
CA LEU A 98 2.56 5.75 -3.56
C LEU A 98 2.82 4.46 -2.79
N VAL A 99 2.52 4.45 -1.50
CA VAL A 99 2.62 3.27 -0.63
C VAL A 99 1.22 2.83 -0.23
N ILE A 100 0.87 1.56 -0.47
CA ILE A 100 -0.43 0.98 -0.10
C ILE A 100 -0.22 -0.19 0.86
N ALA A 101 -0.83 -0.11 2.04
CA ALA A 101 -0.84 -1.15 3.05
C ALA A 101 -2.03 -2.09 2.86
N LEU A 102 -1.78 -3.25 2.29
CA LEU A 102 -2.78 -4.28 2.00
C LEU A 102 -2.86 -5.32 3.14
N PRO A 103 -3.99 -6.05 3.26
CA PRO A 103 -4.12 -7.17 4.19
C PRO A 103 -3.05 -8.26 3.97
N GLY A 104 -2.78 -9.07 5.01
CA GLY A 104 -1.77 -10.13 4.94
C GLY A 104 -2.21 -11.39 4.19
N LYS A 105 -3.52 -11.67 4.10
CA LYS A 105 -4.01 -12.83 3.35
C LYS A 105 -3.84 -12.59 1.85
N PRO A 106 -3.21 -13.50 1.08
CA PRO A 106 -2.95 -13.28 -0.35
C PRO A 106 -4.19 -12.91 -1.17
N SER A 107 -5.32 -13.59 -0.96
CA SER A 107 -6.59 -13.27 -1.63
C SER A 107 -7.11 -11.89 -1.24
N GLY A 108 -7.14 -11.58 0.06
CA GLY A 108 -7.59 -10.28 0.56
C GLY A 108 -6.72 -9.11 0.08
N ALA A 109 -5.42 -9.33 -0.11
CA ALA A 109 -4.52 -8.33 -0.69
C ALA A 109 -4.86 -8.04 -2.16
N VAL A 110 -5.06 -9.07 -2.97
CA VAL A 110 -5.45 -8.94 -4.40
C VAL A 110 -6.81 -8.26 -4.52
N GLU A 111 -7.80 -8.70 -3.74
CA GLU A 111 -9.14 -8.11 -3.73
C GLU A 111 -9.10 -6.63 -3.33
N CYS A 112 -8.40 -6.30 -2.24
CA CYS A 112 -8.28 -4.90 -1.78
C CYS A 112 -7.59 -4.01 -2.79
N LEU A 113 -6.53 -4.50 -3.45
CA LEU A 113 -5.86 -3.77 -4.52
C LEU A 113 -6.82 -3.48 -5.67
N GLY A 114 -7.63 -4.47 -6.07
CA GLY A 114 -8.62 -4.31 -7.13
C GLY A 114 -9.70 -3.27 -6.83
N PHE A 115 -10.03 -3.04 -5.56
CA PHE A 115 -11.00 -2.00 -5.18
C PHE A 115 -10.49 -0.57 -5.40
N VAL A 116 -9.17 -0.38 -5.51
CA VAL A 116 -8.53 0.94 -5.57
C VAL A 116 -7.61 1.12 -6.77
N GLU A 117 -7.44 0.10 -7.61
CA GLU A 117 -6.49 0.07 -8.73
C GLU A 117 -6.67 1.25 -9.71
N GLY A 118 -7.91 1.69 -9.93
CA GLY A 118 -8.23 2.79 -10.85
C GLY A 118 -7.61 4.13 -10.46
N ALA A 119 -7.33 4.36 -9.17
CA ALA A 119 -6.70 5.60 -8.69
C ALA A 119 -5.17 5.57 -8.72
N ILE A 120 -4.56 4.38 -8.90
CA ILE A 120 -3.12 4.18 -8.76
C ILE A 120 -2.31 4.95 -9.81
N PRO A 121 -2.59 4.86 -11.13
CA PRO A 121 -1.75 5.51 -12.14
C PRO A 121 -1.65 7.03 -11.95
N HIS A 122 -2.79 7.68 -11.66
CA HIS A 122 -2.84 9.11 -11.41
C HIS A 122 -2.12 9.49 -10.11
N SER A 123 -2.32 8.73 -9.04
CA SER A 123 -1.66 8.94 -7.75
C SER A 123 -0.13 8.82 -7.84
N VAL A 124 0.37 7.84 -8.60
CA VAL A 124 1.81 7.67 -8.86
C VAL A 124 2.37 8.86 -9.66
N ALA A 125 1.65 9.31 -10.70
CA ALA A 125 2.07 10.47 -11.49
C ALA A 125 2.18 11.75 -10.63
N LEU A 126 1.18 11.99 -9.77
CA LEU A 126 1.19 13.11 -8.81
C LEU A 126 2.32 12.99 -7.78
N ALA A 127 2.56 11.79 -7.24
CA ALA A 127 3.64 11.54 -6.28
C ALA A 127 5.01 11.90 -6.87
N GLN A 128 5.21 11.57 -8.14
CA GLN A 128 6.42 11.86 -8.92
C GLN A 128 6.48 13.29 -9.47
N ARG A 129 5.49 14.14 -9.15
CA ARG A 129 5.36 15.53 -9.64
C ARG A 129 5.36 15.64 -11.17
N LYS A 130 4.89 14.60 -11.85
CA LYS A 130 4.68 14.65 -13.30
C LYS A 130 3.44 15.51 -13.58
N PRO A 131 3.45 16.35 -14.63
CA PRO A 131 2.26 17.08 -15.03
C PRO A 131 1.13 16.10 -15.33
N THR A 132 -0.02 16.27 -14.67
CA THR A 132 -1.23 15.50 -14.92
C THR A 132 -2.31 16.43 -15.42
N SER A 133 -2.98 16.09 -16.52
CA SER A 133 -4.24 16.73 -16.88
C SER A 133 -5.33 16.20 -15.95
N CYS A 134 -5.71 16.98 -14.94
CA CYS A 134 -7.00 16.81 -14.28
C CYS A 134 -8.07 17.46 -15.16
#